data_AF-A0A662HPV0-F1
#
_entry.id   AF-A0A662HPV0-F1
#
_cell.length_a   1.000
_cell.length_b   1.000
_cell.length_c   1.000
_cell.angle_alpha   90.00
_cell.angle_beta   90.00
_cell.angle_gamma   90.00
#
_symmetry.space_group_name_H-M   'P 1'
#
loop_
_entity.id
_entity.type
_entity.pdbx_description
1 polymer ?
#
loop_
_entity_poly.entity_id
_entity_poly.type
_entity_poly.pdbx_seq_one_letter_code
_entity_poly.pdbx_strand_id
1 'polypeptide(L)'
;MQNNVLFFMTEPLPPEIDQLIYVGRFKEAERELKKLIEKALASQKGRLIFELDRLKRWQKEYPYSFNEAFNLLKEELTGLTSHELIELIKHGCVDHKIIEGEIRVLRRFIPNLFWLCPELEARRIKKSDPKREKSRKLLRERAQKIIKKASEDGDGYLLPVKYRVKMEIKVKPEAVPIGEKVKIWVHIPQQCDLHPKVEIIAYSSGLKKISQADHPQRTAYFEATMEENGVNEWIQYEFVAQGFYRKIDPAKIEHYDEESEVYRKYLVERPP
;
A
#
# COMPACT_ATOMS: atom_id res chain seq x y z
N MET A 1 9.12 28.38 10.12
CA MET A 1 9.02 26.95 10.50
C MET A 1 7.64 26.57 11.09
N GLN A 2 6.60 27.40 11.00
CA GLN A 2 5.34 27.20 11.75
C GLN A 2 4.25 26.36 11.05
N ASN A 3 4.48 25.85 9.82
CA ASN A 3 3.45 25.11 9.06
C ASN A 3 3.71 23.60 8.91
N ASN A 4 4.80 23.05 9.47
CA ASN A 4 5.09 21.62 9.37
C ASN A 4 4.34 20.78 10.42
N VAL A 5 3.27 20.08 10.00
CA VAL A 5 2.46 19.22 10.89
C VAL A 5 3.16 17.91 11.31
N LEU A 6 4.28 17.52 10.70
CA LEU A 6 5.07 16.32 11.03
C LEU A 6 6.44 16.62 11.67
N PHE A 7 6.75 17.88 11.99
CA PHE A 7 8.03 18.29 12.58
C PHE A 7 8.42 17.46 13.81
N PHE A 8 7.45 17.00 14.61
CA PHE A 8 7.70 16.18 15.79
C PHE A 8 8.46 14.86 15.50
N MET A 9 8.53 14.40 14.24
CA MET A 9 9.26 13.18 13.89
C MET A 9 10.78 13.32 13.93
N THR A 10 11.32 14.55 13.88
CA THR A 10 12.76 14.80 14.03
C THR A 10 13.25 14.70 15.48
N GLU A 11 12.32 14.78 16.45
CA GLU A 11 12.62 14.61 17.86
C GLU A 11 12.96 13.13 18.14
N PRO A 12 14.12 12.83 18.75
CA PRO A 12 14.48 11.47 19.12
C PRO A 12 13.58 10.94 20.23
N LEU A 13 13.35 9.64 20.23
CA LEU A 13 12.64 8.98 21.32
C LEU A 13 13.57 8.86 22.54
N PRO A 14 13.07 9.01 23.79
CA PRO A 14 13.87 8.74 24.97
C PRO A 14 14.45 7.31 24.93
N PRO A 15 15.75 7.12 25.19
CA PRO A 15 16.41 5.82 25.06
C PRO A 15 15.73 4.70 25.84
N GLU A 16 15.15 5.01 27.01
CA GLU A 16 14.46 4.04 27.84
C GLU A 16 13.21 3.49 27.16
N ILE A 17 12.45 4.35 26.47
CA ILE A 17 11.27 3.93 25.70
C ILE A 17 11.71 3.11 24.48
N ASP A 18 12.73 3.55 23.76
CA ASP A 18 13.24 2.84 22.58
C ASP A 18 13.71 1.42 22.96
N GLN A 19 14.42 1.30 24.08
CA GLN A 19 14.82 0.01 24.66
C GLN A 19 13.61 -0.87 24.97
N LEU A 20 12.58 -0.34 25.65
CA LEU A 20 11.36 -1.09 25.99
C LEU A 20 10.62 -1.59 24.73
N ILE A 21 10.57 -0.78 23.69
CA ILE A 21 9.98 -1.15 22.39
C ILE A 21 10.83 -2.23 21.72
N TYR A 22 12.15 -2.07 21.71
CA TYR A 22 13.08 -3.02 21.10
C TYR A 22 12.96 -4.42 21.73
N VAL A 23 12.86 -4.51 23.06
CA VAL A 23 12.72 -5.79 23.77
C VAL A 23 11.26 -6.30 23.82
N GLY A 24 10.30 -5.57 23.26
CA GLY A 24 8.91 -6.03 23.16
C GLY A 24 8.03 -5.78 24.39
N ARG A 25 8.45 -4.95 25.36
CA ARG A 25 7.68 -4.63 26.58
C ARG A 25 6.74 -3.45 26.34
N PHE A 26 5.73 -3.65 25.51
CA PHE A 26 4.83 -2.59 25.07
C PHE A 26 3.93 -2.07 26.17
N LYS A 27 3.52 -2.88 27.14
CA LYS A 27 2.72 -2.43 28.29
C LYS A 27 3.51 -1.46 29.16
N GLU A 28 4.77 -1.78 29.44
CA GLU A 28 5.67 -0.90 30.17
C GLU A 28 5.95 0.37 29.35
N ALA A 29 6.28 0.23 28.07
CA ALA A 29 6.50 1.36 27.17
C ALA A 29 5.29 2.31 27.10
N GLU A 30 4.07 1.77 26.98
CA GLU A 30 2.83 2.56 26.98
C GLU A 30 2.63 3.31 28.28
N ARG A 31 2.90 2.68 29.43
CA ARG A 31 2.79 3.33 30.74
C ARG A 31 3.79 4.47 30.88
N GLU A 32 5.05 4.26 30.51
CA GLU A 32 6.08 5.30 30.60
C GLU A 32 5.84 6.43 29.59
N LEU A 33 5.39 6.11 28.36
CA LEU A 33 4.97 7.11 27.38
C LEU A 33 3.85 8.01 27.91
N LYS A 34 2.82 7.44 28.55
CA LYS A 34 1.71 8.24 29.13
C LYS A 34 2.21 9.21 30.20
N LYS A 35 3.10 8.78 31.09
CA LYS A 35 3.71 9.66 32.10
C LYS A 35 4.56 10.76 31.47
N LEU A 36 5.32 10.44 30.42
CA LEU A 36 6.13 11.43 29.71
C LEU A 36 5.25 12.45 28.98
N ILE A 37 4.15 12.02 28.37
CA ILE A 37 3.21 12.92 27.68
C ILE A 37 2.61 13.98 28.62
N GLU A 38 2.37 13.65 29.89
CA GLU A 38 1.86 14.59 30.90
C GLU A 38 2.87 15.70 31.24
N LYS A 39 4.17 15.38 31.16
CA LYS A 39 5.27 16.28 31.53
C LYS A 39 5.99 16.91 30.33
N ALA A 40 5.67 16.46 29.12
CA ALA A 40 6.37 16.85 27.89
C ALA A 40 6.05 18.27 27.46
N LEU A 41 7.06 18.94 26.89
CA LEU A 41 6.90 20.19 26.16
C LEU A 41 6.05 19.96 24.90
N ALA A 42 5.41 21.03 24.41
CA ALA A 42 4.53 20.96 23.23
C ALA A 42 5.23 20.38 21.98
N SER A 43 6.52 20.65 21.81
CA SER A 43 7.34 20.12 20.70
C SER A 43 7.52 18.59 20.76
N GLN A 44 7.69 18.02 21.95
CA GLN A 44 7.94 16.59 22.15
C GLN A 44 6.65 15.77 22.24
N LYS A 45 5.55 16.41 22.64
CA LYS A 45 4.27 15.76 22.86
C LYS A 45 3.75 15.05 21.60
N GLY A 46 3.94 15.66 20.42
CA GLY A 46 3.58 15.05 19.13
C GLY A 46 4.30 13.71 18.90
N ARG A 47 5.61 13.64 19.16
CA ARG A 47 6.42 12.43 19.02
C ARG A 47 5.93 11.31 19.93
N LEU A 48 5.71 11.63 21.20
CA LEU A 48 5.28 10.64 22.19
C LEU A 48 3.87 10.10 21.91
N ILE A 49 2.95 10.97 21.46
CA ILE A 49 1.59 10.55 21.06
C ILE A 49 1.64 9.64 19.83
N PHE A 50 2.45 9.99 18.83
CA PHE A 50 2.66 9.16 17.65
C PHE A 50 3.18 7.76 18.03
N GLU A 51 4.15 7.69 18.93
CA GLU A 51 4.73 6.43 19.39
C GLU A 51 3.73 5.56 20.14
N LEU A 52 2.87 6.19 20.95
CA LEU A 52 1.76 5.50 21.61
C LEU A 52 0.76 4.91 20.58
N ASP A 53 0.45 5.62 19.49
CA ASP A 53 -0.37 5.08 18.40
C ASP A 53 0.36 3.95 17.65
N ARG A 54 1.66 4.10 17.40
CA ARG A 54 2.49 3.10 16.73
C ARG A 54 2.51 1.78 17.50
N LEU A 55 2.64 1.82 18.83
CA LEU A 55 2.57 0.63 19.69
C LEU A 55 1.23 -0.12 19.54
N LYS A 56 0.11 0.61 19.50
CA LYS A 56 -1.22 0.03 19.28
C LYS A 56 -1.34 -0.60 17.89
N ARG A 57 -0.73 -0.01 16.87
CA ARG A 57 -0.69 -0.59 15.52
C ARG A 57 0.14 -1.86 15.46
N TRP A 58 1.28 -1.89 16.16
CA TRP A 58 2.11 -3.10 16.25
C TRP A 58 1.34 -4.28 16.85
N GLN A 59 0.56 -4.07 17.91
CA GLN A 59 -0.31 -5.12 18.46
C GLN A 59 -1.35 -5.63 17.46
N LYS A 60 -1.87 -4.77 16.58
CA LYS A 60 -2.80 -5.16 15.51
C LYS A 60 -2.12 -5.88 14.34
N GLU A 61 -0.88 -5.54 14.04
CA GLU A 61 -0.10 -6.20 12.98
C GLU A 61 0.45 -7.55 13.43
N TYR A 62 0.70 -7.78 14.72
CA TYR A 62 1.14 -9.07 15.27
C TYR A 62 0.09 -9.65 16.24
N PRO A 63 -1.11 -10.01 15.77
CA PRO A 63 -2.20 -10.40 16.66
C PRO A 63 -2.04 -11.81 17.22
N TYR A 64 -1.43 -12.72 16.46
CA TYR A 64 -1.49 -14.16 16.74
C TYR A 64 -0.38 -14.61 17.67
N SER A 65 -0.73 -15.29 18.75
CA SER A 65 0.20 -16.12 19.52
C SER A 65 0.73 -17.29 18.67
N PHE A 66 1.78 -17.96 19.13
CA PHE A 66 2.30 -19.17 18.51
C PHE A 66 1.20 -20.23 18.28
N ASN A 67 0.35 -20.48 19.28
CA ASN A 67 -0.70 -21.50 19.19
C ASN A 67 -1.81 -21.10 18.20
N GLU A 68 -2.19 -19.82 18.16
CA GLU A 68 -3.17 -19.32 17.18
C GLU A 68 -2.60 -19.40 15.76
N ALA A 69 -1.34 -19.01 15.56
CA ALA A 69 -0.67 -19.11 14.27
C ALA A 69 -0.55 -20.57 13.82
N PHE A 70 -0.24 -21.50 14.73
CA PHE A 70 -0.21 -22.93 14.45
C PHE A 70 -1.58 -23.46 14.01
N ASN A 71 -2.65 -23.11 14.72
CA ASN A 71 -4.00 -23.54 14.38
C ASN A 71 -4.44 -22.99 13.02
N LEU A 72 -4.19 -21.70 12.76
CA LEU A 72 -4.48 -21.07 11.48
C LEU A 72 -3.70 -21.73 10.33
N LEU A 73 -2.42 -22.04 10.54
CA LEU A 73 -1.59 -22.67 9.50
C LEU A 73 -1.98 -24.13 9.25
N LYS A 74 -2.45 -24.83 10.29
CA LYS A 74 -2.92 -26.21 10.19
C LYS A 74 -4.13 -26.35 9.27
N GLU A 75 -4.95 -25.30 9.12
CA GLU A 75 -6.04 -25.27 8.14
C GLU A 75 -5.55 -25.12 6.69
N GLU A 76 -4.31 -24.69 6.50
CA GLU A 76 -3.72 -24.38 5.21
C GLU A 76 -2.69 -25.42 4.76
N LEU A 77 -2.06 -26.16 5.69
CA LEU A 77 -0.99 -27.13 5.41
C LEU A 77 -1.31 -28.53 5.97
N THR A 78 -1.15 -29.54 5.12
CA THR A 78 -1.19 -30.94 5.52
C THR A 78 0.06 -31.36 6.27
N GLY A 79 -0.10 -32.14 7.34
CA GLY A 79 1.01 -32.72 8.11
C GLY A 79 1.84 -31.71 8.92
N LEU A 80 1.33 -30.50 9.16
CA LEU A 80 2.02 -29.48 9.95
C LEU A 80 2.27 -29.96 11.39
N THR A 81 3.51 -29.86 11.85
CA THR A 81 3.89 -30.10 13.26
C THR A 81 4.28 -28.80 13.95
N SER A 82 4.20 -28.77 15.29
CA SER A 82 4.61 -27.59 16.07
C SER A 82 6.11 -27.30 15.90
N HIS A 83 6.93 -28.35 15.79
CA HIS A 83 8.35 -28.22 15.50
C HIS A 83 8.61 -27.58 14.13
N GLU A 84 7.83 -27.95 13.12
CA GLU A 84 7.92 -27.36 11.79
C GLU A 84 7.61 -25.86 11.81
N LEU A 85 6.59 -25.41 12.54
CA LEU A 85 6.31 -23.98 12.69
C LEU A 85 7.49 -23.22 13.32
N ILE A 86 8.19 -23.83 14.29
CA ILE A 86 9.40 -23.24 14.90
C ILE A 86 10.50 -23.07 13.85
N GLU A 87 10.73 -24.08 13.02
CA GLU A 87 11.75 -24.01 11.96
C GLU A 87 11.37 -22.99 10.88
N LEU A 88 10.10 -22.88 10.51
CA LEU A 88 9.60 -21.86 9.59
C LEU A 88 9.83 -20.44 10.13
N ILE A 89 9.66 -20.24 11.44
CA ILE A 89 9.97 -18.96 12.10
C ILE A 89 11.48 -18.69 12.05
N LYS A 90 12.32 -19.68 12.39
CA LYS A 90 13.79 -19.52 12.38
C LYS A 90 14.36 -19.26 10.98
N HIS A 91 13.79 -19.89 9.96
CA HIS A 91 14.18 -19.70 8.55
C HIS A 91 13.65 -18.39 7.95
N GLY A 92 12.84 -17.62 8.69
CA GLY A 92 12.27 -16.36 8.20
C GLY A 92 11.09 -16.55 7.25
N CYS A 93 10.52 -17.76 7.14
CA CYS A 93 9.29 -17.98 6.38
C CYS A 93 8.06 -17.39 7.09
N VAL A 94 8.12 -17.24 8.41
CA VAL A 94 7.05 -16.68 9.26
C VAL A 94 7.59 -15.49 10.06
N ASP A 95 7.18 -14.30 9.67
CA ASP A 95 7.50 -13.06 10.37
C ASP A 95 6.88 -13.03 11.77
N HIS A 96 7.70 -12.70 12.77
CA HIS A 96 7.27 -12.63 14.16
C HIS A 96 7.95 -11.47 14.92
N LYS A 97 7.41 -11.18 16.10
CA LYS A 97 8.03 -10.35 17.14
C LYS A 97 7.86 -11.01 18.49
N ILE A 98 8.76 -10.71 19.41
CA ILE A 98 8.57 -11.00 20.83
C ILE A 98 7.83 -9.80 21.42
N ILE A 99 6.64 -10.02 21.98
CA ILE A 99 5.83 -8.98 22.63
C ILE A 99 5.39 -9.55 23.98
N GLU A 100 5.70 -8.83 25.06
CA GLU A 100 5.44 -9.28 26.44
C GLU A 100 6.01 -10.68 26.73
N GLY A 101 7.17 -11.00 26.15
CA GLY A 101 7.83 -12.30 26.32
C GLY A 101 7.24 -13.45 25.48
N GLU A 102 6.20 -13.19 24.69
CA GLU A 102 5.56 -14.19 23.83
C GLU A 102 5.86 -13.96 22.36
N ILE A 103 5.95 -15.05 21.58
CA ILE A 103 6.00 -14.97 20.12
C ILE A 103 4.64 -14.50 19.61
N ARG A 104 4.65 -13.38 18.89
CA ARG A 104 3.51 -12.84 18.16
C ARG A 104 3.81 -12.83 16.66
N VAL A 105 2.93 -13.44 15.88
CA VAL A 105 3.11 -13.67 14.45
C VAL A 105 2.36 -12.61 13.64
N LEU A 106 2.99 -12.16 12.54
CA LEU A 106 2.45 -11.15 11.65
C LEU A 106 1.09 -11.58 11.08
N ARG A 107 0.11 -10.67 11.06
CA ARG A 107 -1.26 -10.92 10.59
C ARG A 107 -1.34 -11.55 9.19
N ARG A 108 -0.40 -11.23 8.30
CA ARG A 108 -0.36 -11.72 6.91
C ARG A 108 0.61 -12.89 6.70
N PHE A 109 0.97 -13.62 7.75
CA PHE A 109 2.00 -14.66 7.66
C PHE A 109 1.64 -15.81 6.69
N ILE A 110 0.38 -16.24 6.58
CA ILE A 110 -0.01 -17.34 5.66
C ILE A 110 0.32 -17.03 4.19
N PRO A 111 -0.17 -15.94 3.58
CA PRO A 111 0.18 -15.64 2.19
C PRO A 111 1.66 -15.32 1.99
N ASN A 112 2.35 -14.80 3.02
CA ASN A 112 3.79 -14.55 2.96
C ASN A 112 4.59 -15.87 2.99
N LEU A 113 4.18 -16.82 3.82
CA LEU A 113 4.80 -18.13 3.98
C LEU A 113 4.90 -18.86 2.63
N PHE A 114 3.79 -18.95 1.88
CA PHE A 114 3.78 -19.59 0.56
C PHE A 114 4.57 -18.81 -0.50
N TRP A 115 4.84 -17.52 -0.27
CA TRP A 115 5.66 -16.71 -1.17
C TRP A 115 7.17 -16.89 -0.87
N LEU A 116 7.54 -16.90 0.40
CA LEU A 116 8.92 -17.04 0.86
C LEU A 116 9.43 -18.48 0.74
N CYS A 117 8.55 -19.45 1.02
CA CYS A 117 8.86 -20.87 1.12
C CYS A 117 7.90 -21.65 0.19
N PRO A 118 8.05 -21.49 -1.15
CA PRO A 118 7.12 -21.97 -2.16
C PRO A 118 7.01 -23.51 -2.22
N GLU A 119 7.99 -24.24 -1.71
CA GLU A 119 7.96 -25.70 -1.57
C GLU A 119 6.78 -26.20 -0.71
N LEU A 120 6.28 -25.35 0.19
CA LEU A 120 5.11 -25.66 1.03
C LEU A 120 3.80 -25.72 0.24
N GLU A 121 3.74 -25.14 -0.96
CA GLU A 121 2.54 -25.16 -1.81
C GLU A 121 2.13 -26.60 -2.16
N ALA A 122 3.08 -27.55 -2.23
CA ALA A 122 2.81 -28.96 -2.47
C ALA A 122 1.95 -29.62 -1.38
N ARG A 123 2.00 -29.11 -0.15
CA ARG A 123 1.22 -29.58 1.02
C ARG A 123 -0.01 -28.73 1.32
N ARG A 124 -0.30 -27.73 0.50
CA ARG A 124 -1.37 -26.77 0.74
C ARG A 124 -2.75 -27.41 0.57
N ILE A 125 -3.59 -27.26 1.61
CA ILE A 125 -4.97 -27.75 1.64
C ILE A 125 -5.87 -26.86 0.76
N LYS A 126 -5.92 -25.57 1.07
CA LYS A 126 -6.72 -24.59 0.33
C LYS A 126 -5.92 -24.08 -0.84
N LYS A 127 -6.09 -24.70 -2.02
CA LYS A 127 -5.44 -24.22 -3.25
C LYS A 127 -5.79 -22.76 -3.51
N SER A 128 -4.83 -22.02 -4.04
CA SER A 128 -5.05 -20.62 -4.42
C SER A 128 -6.21 -20.52 -5.40
N ASP A 129 -6.95 -19.41 -5.33
CA ASP A 129 -8.02 -19.14 -6.30
C ASP A 129 -7.45 -19.20 -7.73
N PRO A 130 -7.95 -20.10 -8.60
CA PRO A 130 -7.46 -20.24 -9.96
C PRO A 130 -7.49 -18.92 -10.76
N LYS A 131 -8.46 -18.03 -10.48
CA LYS A 131 -8.51 -16.70 -11.10
C LYS A 131 -7.34 -15.84 -10.67
N ARG A 132 -6.97 -15.90 -9.39
CA ARG A 132 -5.84 -15.15 -8.83
C ARG A 132 -4.52 -15.66 -9.37
N GLU A 133 -4.34 -16.98 -9.48
CA GLU A 133 -3.14 -17.57 -10.08
C GLU A 133 -3.01 -17.20 -11.55
N LYS A 134 -4.10 -17.33 -12.32
CA LYS A 134 -4.12 -16.92 -13.74
C LYS A 134 -3.74 -15.45 -13.90
N SER A 135 -4.28 -14.58 -13.04
CA SER A 135 -3.96 -13.14 -13.06
C SER A 135 -2.47 -12.88 -12.77
N ARG A 136 -1.90 -13.54 -11.76
CA ARG A 136 -0.46 -13.45 -11.44
C ARG A 136 0.41 -13.95 -12.59
N LYS A 137 0.05 -15.08 -13.19
CA LYS A 137 0.75 -15.66 -14.34
C LYS A 137 0.76 -14.70 -15.52
N LEU A 138 -0.40 -14.11 -15.86
CA LEU A 138 -0.51 -13.12 -16.94
C LEU A 138 0.37 -11.88 -16.70
N LEU A 139 0.41 -11.37 -15.46
CA LEU A 139 1.29 -10.24 -15.10
C LEU A 139 2.77 -10.60 -15.25
N ARG A 140 3.17 -11.80 -14.80
CA ARG A 140 4.57 -12.28 -14.93
C ARG A 140 4.97 -12.47 -16.39
N GLU A 141 4.13 -13.12 -17.18
CA GLU A 141 4.35 -13.30 -18.62
C GLU A 141 4.45 -11.96 -19.34
N ARG A 142 3.61 -11.00 -18.96
CA ARG A 142 3.65 -9.64 -19.50
C ARG A 142 4.97 -8.95 -19.17
N ALA A 143 5.44 -9.02 -17.93
CA ALA A 143 6.74 -8.47 -17.54
C ALA A 143 7.90 -9.13 -18.32
N GLN A 144 7.89 -10.46 -18.46
CA GLN A 144 8.89 -11.18 -19.25
C GLN A 144 8.90 -10.76 -20.72
N LYS A 145 7.72 -10.56 -21.33
CA LYS A 145 7.61 -10.04 -22.70
C LYS A 145 8.21 -8.64 -22.83
N ILE A 146 7.99 -7.77 -21.85
CA ILE A 146 8.58 -6.42 -21.83
C ILE A 146 10.10 -6.52 -21.77
N ILE A 147 10.65 -7.33 -20.86
CA ILE A 147 12.11 -7.53 -20.72
C ILE A 147 12.71 -8.08 -22.03
N LYS A 148 12.07 -9.09 -22.63
CA LYS A 148 12.52 -9.65 -23.90
C LYS A 148 12.51 -8.59 -25.00
N LYS A 149 11.43 -7.81 -25.11
CA LYS A 149 11.34 -6.76 -26.12
C LYS A 149 12.40 -5.67 -25.91
N ALA A 150 12.69 -5.32 -24.66
CA ALA A 150 13.76 -4.37 -24.35
C ALA A 150 15.15 -4.87 -24.77
N SER A 151 15.40 -6.18 -24.67
CA SER A 151 16.66 -6.76 -25.14
C SER A 151 16.82 -6.73 -26.67
N GLU A 152 15.72 -6.63 -27.41
CA GLU A 152 15.69 -6.59 -28.88
C GLU A 152 15.70 -5.15 -29.41
N ASP A 153 14.87 -4.27 -28.85
CA ASP A 153 14.60 -2.92 -29.37
C ASP A 153 15.28 -1.80 -28.55
N GLY A 154 15.83 -2.13 -27.38
CA GLY A 154 16.34 -1.18 -26.41
C GLY A 154 15.37 -0.87 -25.26
N ASP A 155 15.93 -0.24 -24.22
CA ASP A 155 15.18 0.17 -23.02
C ASP A 155 14.19 1.31 -23.33
N GLY A 156 13.15 1.42 -22.51
CA GLY A 156 12.18 2.50 -22.56
C GLY A 156 10.74 2.00 -22.49
N TYR A 157 9.85 2.69 -23.20
CA TYR A 157 8.43 2.36 -23.25
C TYR A 157 8.11 1.37 -24.35
N LEU A 158 7.47 0.26 -23.99
CA LEU A 158 7.37 -0.94 -24.84
C LEU A 158 5.97 -1.54 -24.82
N LEU A 159 5.63 -2.21 -25.92
CA LEU A 159 4.44 -3.06 -26.08
C LEU A 159 3.12 -2.35 -25.68
N PRO A 160 2.69 -1.24 -26.30
CA PRO A 160 1.46 -0.53 -25.93
C PRO A 160 0.22 -1.45 -25.94
N VAL A 161 -0.67 -1.28 -24.96
CA VAL A 161 -1.97 -1.95 -24.88
C VAL A 161 -3.06 -0.91 -24.76
N LYS A 162 -4.10 -1.01 -25.59
CA LYS A 162 -5.27 -0.14 -25.53
C LYS A 162 -6.32 -0.73 -24.59
N TYR A 163 -6.80 0.08 -23.65
CA TYR A 163 -7.85 -0.25 -22.71
C TYR A 163 -9.07 0.60 -22.99
N ARG A 164 -10.26 0.01 -22.85
CA ARG A 164 -11.54 0.70 -22.77
C ARG A 164 -12.16 0.39 -21.43
N VAL A 165 -12.41 1.42 -20.63
CA VAL A 165 -12.88 1.29 -19.26
C VAL A 165 -14.19 2.04 -19.10
N LYS A 166 -15.19 1.38 -18.50
CA LYS A 166 -16.38 2.02 -17.95
C LYS A 166 -16.28 1.95 -16.43
N MET A 167 -16.17 3.11 -15.79
CA MET A 167 -16.22 3.22 -14.34
C MET A 167 -17.59 3.73 -13.95
N GLU A 168 -18.23 3.05 -13.00
CA GLU A 168 -19.58 3.37 -12.50
C GLU A 168 -19.51 3.48 -10.97
N ILE A 169 -20.14 4.53 -10.43
CA ILE A 169 -20.22 4.80 -9.00
C ILE A 169 -21.67 4.86 -8.62
N LYS A 170 -22.05 3.95 -7.72
CA LYS A 170 -23.40 3.86 -7.14
C LYS A 170 -23.34 4.26 -5.69
N VAL A 171 -23.97 5.38 -5.36
CA VAL A 171 -24.25 5.76 -3.97
C VAL A 171 -25.61 5.18 -3.64
N LYS A 172 -25.63 4.33 -2.61
CA LYS A 172 -26.87 3.66 -2.18
C LYS A 172 -27.89 4.68 -1.66
N PRO A 173 -29.19 4.35 -1.73
CA PRO A 173 -30.21 5.05 -0.95
C PRO A 173 -29.78 5.20 0.51
N GLU A 174 -30.27 6.24 1.18
CA GLU A 174 -30.06 6.51 2.62
C GLU A 174 -28.61 6.83 3.05
N ALA A 175 -27.61 6.68 2.17
CA ALA A 175 -26.23 7.05 2.48
C ALA A 175 -26.04 8.56 2.65
N VAL A 176 -26.92 9.34 2.03
CA VAL A 176 -27.02 10.80 2.11
C VAL A 176 -28.52 11.14 2.15
N PRO A 177 -28.97 12.19 2.86
CA PRO A 177 -30.37 12.62 2.81
C PRO A 177 -30.84 12.94 1.40
N ILE A 178 -32.12 12.64 1.10
CA ILE A 178 -32.73 12.95 -0.21
C ILE A 178 -32.71 14.46 -0.45
N GLY A 179 -32.42 14.89 -1.67
CA GLY A 179 -32.34 16.30 -2.07
C GLY A 179 -30.97 16.95 -1.81
N GLU A 180 -30.10 16.31 -1.03
CA GLU A 180 -28.74 16.81 -0.81
C GLU A 180 -27.82 16.57 -2.00
N LYS A 181 -26.79 17.42 -2.11
CA LYS A 181 -25.79 17.28 -3.17
C LYS A 181 -24.75 16.22 -2.85
N VAL A 182 -24.55 15.30 -3.79
CA VAL A 182 -23.47 14.32 -3.77
C VAL A 182 -22.36 14.79 -4.70
N LYS A 183 -21.15 14.93 -4.16
CA LYS A 183 -19.93 15.34 -4.88
C LYS A 183 -19.01 14.15 -5.05
N ILE A 184 -18.65 13.83 -6.30
CA ILE A 184 -17.93 12.59 -6.63
C ILE A 184 -16.67 12.92 -7.44
N TRP A 185 -15.52 12.43 -6.99
CA TRP A 185 -14.25 12.53 -7.71
C TRP A 185 -13.83 11.16 -8.23
N VAL A 186 -13.75 11.04 -9.56
CA VAL A 186 -13.37 9.82 -10.28
C VAL A 186 -11.94 9.96 -10.77
N HIS A 187 -11.05 9.08 -10.32
CA HIS A 187 -9.69 9.01 -10.86
C HIS A 187 -9.73 8.49 -12.30
N ILE A 188 -9.03 9.18 -13.19
CA ILE A 188 -8.86 8.79 -14.59
C ILE A 188 -7.37 8.85 -14.96
N PRO A 189 -6.91 8.10 -15.98
CA PRO A 189 -5.51 8.10 -16.37
C PRO A 189 -5.02 9.50 -16.76
N GLN A 190 -3.91 9.93 -16.15
CA GLN A 190 -3.13 11.07 -16.64
C GLN A 190 -2.52 10.74 -18.00
N GLN A 191 -2.49 11.69 -18.92
CA GLN A 191 -1.72 11.60 -20.15
C GLN A 191 -0.25 11.93 -19.84
N CYS A 192 0.61 10.95 -20.00
CA CYS A 192 2.05 11.01 -19.72
C CYS A 192 2.77 9.96 -20.57
N ASP A 193 4.08 9.83 -20.46
CA ASP A 193 4.83 8.87 -21.29
C ASP A 193 4.33 7.42 -21.13
N LEU A 194 3.93 7.02 -19.91
CA LEU A 194 3.34 5.70 -19.66
C LEU A 194 1.95 5.54 -20.31
N HIS A 195 1.21 6.64 -20.43
CA HIS A 195 -0.13 6.71 -21.00
C HIS A 195 -0.21 7.77 -22.09
N PRO A 196 0.40 7.55 -23.26
CA PRO A 196 0.60 8.61 -24.26
C PRO A 196 -0.70 9.12 -24.88
N LYS A 197 -1.77 8.33 -24.77
CA LYS A 197 -3.08 8.64 -25.33
C LYS A 197 -4.17 8.30 -24.32
N VAL A 198 -4.98 9.28 -23.96
CA VAL A 198 -6.16 9.14 -23.08
C VAL A 198 -7.32 9.94 -23.66
N GLU A 199 -8.44 9.26 -23.93
CA GLU A 199 -9.64 9.84 -24.53
C GLU A 199 -10.85 9.57 -23.64
N ILE A 200 -11.61 10.60 -23.29
CA ILE A 200 -12.91 10.44 -22.64
C ILE A 200 -13.95 10.17 -23.74
N ILE A 201 -14.65 9.05 -23.64
CA ILE A 201 -15.57 8.58 -24.68
C ILE A 201 -17.01 9.02 -24.39
N ALA A 202 -17.45 8.84 -23.15
CA ALA A 202 -18.80 9.19 -22.72
C ALA A 202 -18.87 9.32 -21.20
N TYR A 203 -19.91 9.96 -20.68
CA TYR A 203 -20.14 10.13 -19.24
C TYR A 203 -21.62 10.40 -18.97
N SER A 204 -22.03 10.20 -17.72
CA SER A 204 -23.35 10.61 -17.21
C SER A 204 -23.48 12.14 -17.06
N SER A 205 -24.71 12.61 -16.95
CA SER A 205 -25.07 14.03 -16.92
C SER A 205 -24.53 14.80 -15.71
N GLY A 206 -24.12 14.12 -14.63
CA GLY A 206 -23.57 14.74 -13.44
C GLY A 206 -22.18 15.36 -13.63
N LEU A 207 -21.48 15.10 -14.74
CA LEU A 207 -20.12 15.61 -14.97
C LEU A 207 -20.09 17.15 -14.97
N LYS A 208 -19.24 17.72 -14.12
CA LYS A 208 -19.03 19.18 -14.02
C LYS A 208 -17.68 19.62 -14.53
N LYS A 209 -16.62 18.86 -14.25
CA LYS A 209 -15.26 19.25 -14.64
C LYS A 209 -14.36 18.04 -14.81
N ILE A 210 -13.47 18.10 -15.78
CA ILE A 210 -12.33 17.19 -15.87
C ILE A 210 -11.07 18.03 -15.71
N SER A 211 -10.15 17.57 -14.87
CA SER A 211 -8.82 18.16 -14.74
C SER A 211 -8.01 18.06 -16.05
N GLN A 212 -6.97 18.90 -16.17
CA GLN A 212 -6.08 18.90 -17.32
C GLN A 212 -5.48 17.51 -17.59
N ALA A 213 -5.17 17.23 -18.85
CA ALA A 213 -4.77 15.90 -19.29
C ALA A 213 -3.53 15.37 -18.56
N ASP A 214 -2.59 16.25 -18.26
CA ASP A 214 -1.30 15.99 -17.61
C ASP A 214 -1.31 16.30 -16.11
N HIS A 215 -2.48 16.53 -15.49
CA HIS A 215 -2.53 16.78 -14.04
C HIS A 215 -2.08 15.55 -13.23
N PRO A 216 -1.17 15.66 -12.24
CA PRO A 216 -0.63 14.51 -11.50
C PRO A 216 -1.69 13.67 -10.77
N GLN A 217 -2.77 14.32 -10.34
CA GLN A 217 -3.95 13.67 -9.77
C GLN A 217 -5.15 13.94 -10.68
N ARG A 218 -5.14 13.36 -11.88
CA ARG A 218 -6.20 13.61 -12.86
C ARG A 218 -7.51 12.98 -12.41
N THR A 219 -8.52 13.83 -12.21
CA THR A 219 -9.88 13.43 -11.83
C THR A 219 -10.94 14.04 -12.73
N ALA A 220 -12.07 13.32 -12.86
CA ALA A 220 -13.35 13.83 -13.32
C ALA A 220 -14.27 14.07 -12.11
N TYR A 221 -14.84 15.26 -12.02
CA TYR A 221 -15.70 15.73 -10.93
C TYR A 221 -17.16 15.72 -11.36
N PHE A 222 -18.00 15.03 -10.60
CA PHE A 222 -19.44 14.94 -10.80
C PHE A 222 -20.18 15.59 -9.62
N GLU A 223 -21.32 16.22 -9.92
CA GLU A 223 -22.33 16.61 -8.94
C GLU A 223 -23.67 16.00 -9.33
N ALA A 224 -24.30 15.34 -8.37
CA ALA A 224 -25.65 14.80 -8.47
C ALA A 224 -26.48 15.21 -7.24
N THR A 225 -27.80 15.09 -7.35
CA THR A 225 -28.71 15.23 -6.21
C THR A 225 -29.12 13.84 -5.76
N MET A 226 -29.15 13.60 -4.44
CA MET A 226 -29.57 12.31 -3.90
C MET A 226 -31.08 12.08 -4.14
N GLU A 227 -31.40 10.98 -4.81
CA GLU A 227 -32.76 10.52 -5.08
C GLU A 227 -33.12 9.30 -4.22
N GLU A 228 -34.40 8.92 -4.19
CA GLU A 228 -34.89 7.75 -3.43
C GLU A 228 -34.22 6.43 -3.85
N ASN A 229 -33.86 6.30 -5.12
CA ASN A 229 -33.17 5.14 -5.68
C ASN A 229 -31.63 5.23 -5.58
N GLY A 230 -31.10 6.30 -4.97
CA GLY A 230 -29.66 6.56 -4.86
C GLY A 230 -29.12 7.44 -6.00
N VAL A 231 -27.80 7.45 -6.16
CA VAL A 231 -27.11 8.17 -7.25
C VAL A 231 -26.29 7.18 -8.06
N ASN A 232 -26.34 7.30 -9.39
CA ASN A 232 -25.50 6.50 -10.28
C ASN A 232 -24.81 7.38 -11.32
N GLU A 233 -23.50 7.59 -11.16
CA GLU A 233 -22.67 8.35 -12.09
C GLU A 233 -21.66 7.40 -12.76
N TRP A 234 -21.32 7.67 -14.02
CA TRP A 234 -20.36 6.86 -14.75
C TRP A 234 -19.55 7.67 -15.75
N ILE A 235 -18.37 7.16 -16.06
CA ILE A 235 -17.49 7.67 -17.11
C ILE A 235 -16.90 6.50 -17.91
N GLN A 236 -16.82 6.69 -19.23
CA GLN A 236 -16.16 5.80 -20.16
C GLN A 236 -14.96 6.52 -20.76
N TYR A 237 -13.82 5.85 -20.76
CA TYR A 237 -12.61 6.36 -21.36
C TYR A 237 -11.80 5.24 -22.01
N GLU A 238 -11.00 5.62 -23.00
CA GLU A 238 -10.01 4.76 -23.63
C GLU A 238 -8.63 5.31 -23.33
N PHE A 239 -7.67 4.44 -23.05
CA PHE A 239 -6.29 4.86 -22.89
C PHE A 239 -5.33 3.78 -23.39
N VAL A 240 -4.15 4.22 -23.83
CA VAL A 240 -3.04 3.33 -24.14
C VAL A 240 -2.14 3.28 -22.92
N ALA A 241 -1.77 2.09 -22.44
CA ALA A 241 -0.73 1.92 -21.44
C ALA A 241 0.47 1.17 -22.02
N GLN A 242 1.66 1.70 -21.77
CA GLN A 242 2.92 1.10 -22.19
C GLN A 242 3.55 0.35 -21.02
N GLY A 243 4.29 -0.72 -21.31
CA GLY A 243 5.25 -1.26 -20.36
C GLY A 243 6.48 -0.35 -20.31
N PHE A 244 7.22 -0.36 -19.21
CA PHE A 244 8.49 0.35 -19.12
C PHE A 244 9.58 -0.60 -18.62
N TYR A 245 10.76 -0.53 -19.24
CA TYR A 245 11.94 -1.25 -18.78
C TYR A 245 13.19 -0.40 -18.94
N ARG A 246 14.03 -0.41 -17.91
CA ARG A 246 15.36 0.20 -17.92
C ARG A 246 16.32 -0.77 -17.28
N LYS A 247 17.35 -1.20 -18.02
CA LYS A 247 18.43 -1.99 -17.45
C LYS A 247 19.32 -1.08 -16.61
N ILE A 248 19.44 -1.41 -15.34
CA ILE A 248 20.35 -0.73 -14.41
C ILE A 248 21.66 -1.51 -14.39
N ASP A 249 22.77 -0.83 -14.69
CA ASP A 249 24.12 -1.36 -14.53
C ASP A 249 24.67 -0.89 -13.18
N PRO A 250 24.82 -1.78 -12.17
CA PRO A 250 25.27 -1.38 -10.84
C PRO A 250 26.63 -0.70 -10.82
N ALA A 251 27.51 -1.00 -11.79
CA ALA A 251 28.84 -0.39 -11.89
C ALA A 251 28.81 1.07 -12.37
N LYS A 252 27.66 1.53 -12.90
CA LYS A 252 27.47 2.89 -13.42
C LYS A 252 26.51 3.71 -12.58
N ILE A 253 26.20 3.26 -11.36
CA ILE A 253 25.37 4.03 -10.43
C ILE A 253 26.22 5.14 -9.85
N GLU A 254 25.79 6.38 -10.06
CA GLU A 254 26.37 7.58 -9.48
C GLU A 254 25.48 8.10 -8.34
N HIS A 255 26.01 9.01 -7.53
CA HIS A 255 25.19 9.76 -6.57
C HIS A 255 24.12 10.56 -7.31
N TYR A 256 22.95 10.73 -6.69
CA TYR A 256 21.92 11.59 -7.27
C TYR A 256 22.41 13.04 -7.32
N ASP A 257 22.03 13.75 -8.38
CA ASP A 257 22.34 15.18 -8.53
C ASP A 257 21.36 16.01 -7.69
N GLU A 258 21.84 16.52 -6.54
CA GLU A 258 21.10 17.37 -5.62
C GLU A 258 20.72 18.74 -6.21
N GLU A 259 21.43 19.17 -7.25
CA GLU A 259 21.19 20.45 -7.91
C GLU A 259 20.17 20.32 -9.05
N SER A 260 19.84 19.09 -9.47
CA SER A 260 18.89 18.81 -10.54
C SER A 260 17.48 19.35 -10.20
N GLU A 261 16.75 19.76 -11.24
CA GLU A 261 15.38 20.26 -11.08
C GLU A 261 14.48 19.19 -10.44
N VAL A 262 14.64 17.92 -10.83
CA VAL A 262 13.86 16.79 -10.31
C VAL A 262 14.13 16.61 -8.81
N TYR A 263 15.39 16.64 -8.38
CA TYR A 263 15.74 16.55 -6.96
C TYR A 263 15.17 17.72 -6.18
N ARG A 264 15.40 18.96 -6.64
CA ARG A 264 14.88 20.18 -6.01
C ARG A 264 13.35 20.24 -5.96
N LYS A 265 12.68 19.59 -6.91
CA LYS A 265 11.22 19.55 -6.99
C LYS A 265 10.59 18.51 -6.07
N TYR A 266 11.16 17.31 -6.01
CA TYR A 266 10.52 16.14 -5.40
C TYR A 266 11.22 15.59 -4.16
N LEU A 267 12.52 15.84 -3.99
CA LEU A 267 13.35 15.25 -2.94
C LEU A 267 13.89 16.26 -1.93
N VAL A 268 14.00 17.54 -2.32
CA VAL A 268 14.31 18.60 -1.34
C VAL A 268 13.25 18.59 -0.26
N GLU A 269 13.71 18.48 0.98
CA GLU A 269 12.87 18.62 2.15
C GLU A 269 12.18 19.98 2.09
N ARG A 270 10.85 19.92 1.96
CA ARG A 270 10.00 21.09 2.02
C ARG A 270 9.26 21.03 3.33
N PRO A 271 9.07 22.17 4.01
CA PRO A 271 7.98 22.27 4.95
C PRO A 271 6.71 21.79 4.22
N PRO A 272 5.93 20.85 4.77
CA PRO A 272 4.70 20.42 4.16
C PRO A 272 3.71 21.60 4.02
#